data_AF-A0A2N0XGJ4-F1
#
_entry.id   AF-A0A2N0XGJ4-F1
#
_cell.length_a   1.000
_cell.length_b   1.000
_cell.length_c   1.000
_cell.angle_alpha   90.00
_cell.angle_beta   90.00
_cell.angle_gamma   90.00
#
_symmetry.space_group_name_H-M   'P 1'
#
loop_
_entity.id
_entity.type
_entity.pdbx_description
1 polymer ?
#
loop_
_entity_poly.entity_id
_entity_poly.type
_entity_poly.pdbx_seq_one_letter_code
_entity_poly.pdbx_strand_id
1 'polypeptide(L)'
;MRKILTLFVPIFIYSFIYAQVGINTTNPNGATVLEIVSNQKGILIPRLSDMDRDTNLADNDPLTVPPAGVVNNSLTAGTLIFNTTTNNFQYWDGTLWRQLFVPTSSQAGNDGVVKVNSGNANVKPSLSLISSGNTYGPRLQVNYAVPLVFAASPTTSWPETTVPFPGVTANIYDAASGKWRENEISGQVHVWRLIANVTPGSNSSGSVKATFTNPDSGFEVNSIQLLPSGSSGLGKLLTFYFYTIADPASLAPGRGYQLFLESDINCNVSIDSFTRVSLFKD
;
A
#
# COMPACT_ATOMS: atom_id res chain seq x y z
N MET A 1 -60.04 -50.41 1.76
CA MET A 1 -59.69 -48.99 1.92
C MET A 1 -58.66 -48.71 3.03
N ARG A 2 -58.58 -49.51 4.13
CA ARG A 2 -57.61 -49.28 5.22
C ARG A 2 -56.11 -49.46 4.87
N LYS A 3 -55.76 -50.27 3.87
CA LYS A 3 -54.35 -50.55 3.50
C LYS A 3 -53.68 -49.44 2.67
N ILE A 4 -54.46 -48.61 1.98
CA ILE A 4 -53.93 -47.49 1.20
C ILE A 4 -53.44 -46.38 2.15
N LEU A 5 -54.18 -46.13 3.25
CA LEU A 5 -53.81 -45.11 4.24
C LEU A 5 -52.48 -45.42 4.93
N THR A 6 -52.15 -46.70 5.15
CA THR A 6 -50.90 -47.12 5.82
C THR A 6 -49.66 -46.91 4.94
N LEU A 7 -49.81 -46.87 3.61
CA LEU A 7 -48.71 -46.72 2.66
C LEU A 7 -48.30 -45.25 2.45
N PHE A 8 -49.23 -44.30 2.66
CA PHE A 8 -48.96 -42.86 2.48
C PHE A 8 -48.33 -42.18 3.71
N VAL A 9 -48.41 -42.77 4.90
CA VAL A 9 -47.83 -42.23 6.15
C VAL A 9 -46.30 -42.06 6.08
N PRO A 10 -45.50 -43.04 5.60
CA PRO A 10 -44.05 -42.83 5.52
C PRO A 10 -43.65 -41.75 4.50
N ILE A 11 -44.39 -41.58 3.40
CA ILE A 11 -44.09 -40.58 2.34
C ILE A 11 -44.27 -39.13 2.85
N PHE A 12 -45.24 -38.89 3.74
CA PHE A 12 -45.47 -37.58 4.34
C PHE A 12 -44.46 -37.19 5.44
N ILE A 13 -43.66 -38.13 5.93
CA ILE A 13 -42.65 -37.87 6.98
C ILE A 13 -41.31 -37.43 6.37
N TYR A 14 -41.02 -37.75 5.10
CA TYR A 14 -39.77 -37.37 4.43
C TYR A 14 -39.73 -35.91 3.95
N SER A 15 -40.86 -35.20 3.88
CA SER A 15 -40.93 -33.84 3.32
C SER A 15 -40.51 -32.71 4.27
N PHE A 16 -40.07 -33.01 5.50
CA PHE A 16 -39.69 -32.00 6.50
C PHE A 16 -38.25 -32.12 7.02
N ILE A 17 -37.39 -32.91 6.37
CA ILE A 17 -36.00 -33.06 6.82
C ILE A 17 -35.15 -31.98 6.14
N TYR A 18 -34.89 -30.88 6.86
CA TYR A 18 -33.88 -29.90 6.44
C TYR A 18 -32.49 -30.52 6.59
N ALA A 19 -31.71 -30.59 5.51
CA ALA A 19 -30.37 -31.20 5.47
C ALA A 19 -29.27 -30.24 5.99
N GLN A 20 -29.50 -29.59 7.13
CA GLN A 20 -28.48 -28.80 7.82
C GLN A 20 -27.46 -29.73 8.50
N VAL A 21 -26.18 -29.48 8.29
CA VAL A 21 -25.09 -30.28 8.84
C VAL A 21 -24.54 -29.58 10.08
N GLY A 22 -24.88 -30.09 11.26
CA GLY A 22 -24.24 -29.70 12.52
C GLY A 22 -23.12 -30.67 12.87
N ILE A 23 -21.91 -30.18 13.12
CA ILE A 23 -20.81 -30.96 13.70
C ILE A 23 -20.59 -30.50 15.14
N ASN A 24 -20.74 -31.44 16.08
CA ASN A 24 -20.59 -31.18 17.52
C ASN A 24 -21.60 -30.15 18.08
N THR A 25 -22.75 -29.99 17.41
CA THR A 25 -23.95 -29.29 17.88
C THR A 25 -25.20 -30.09 17.48
N THR A 26 -26.20 -30.15 18.35
CA THR A 26 -27.49 -30.80 18.08
C THR A 26 -28.57 -29.82 17.64
N ASN A 27 -28.30 -28.52 17.71
CA ASN A 27 -29.21 -27.45 17.32
C ASN A 27 -28.47 -26.46 16.41
N PRO A 28 -28.14 -26.85 15.17
CA PRO A 28 -27.48 -25.95 14.23
C PRO A 28 -28.40 -24.76 13.89
N ASN A 29 -27.79 -23.61 13.69
CA ASN A 29 -28.45 -22.37 13.32
C ASN A 29 -29.20 -22.55 11.99
N GLY A 30 -30.51 -22.33 12.00
CA GLY A 30 -31.38 -22.50 10.83
C GLY A 30 -31.07 -21.58 9.65
N ALA A 31 -30.24 -20.54 9.84
CA ALA A 31 -29.72 -19.69 8.76
C ALA A 31 -28.42 -20.23 8.13
N THR A 32 -27.92 -21.40 8.55
CA THR A 32 -26.65 -21.97 8.08
C THR A 32 -26.83 -23.38 7.54
N VAL A 33 -26.13 -23.69 6.46
CA VAL A 33 -26.11 -25.06 5.90
C VAL A 33 -25.11 -25.96 6.66
N LEU A 34 -24.06 -25.38 7.24
CA LEU A 34 -23.04 -26.06 8.03
C LEU A 34 -22.69 -25.22 9.27
N GLU A 35 -22.81 -25.81 10.46
CA GLU A 35 -22.32 -25.25 11.72
C GLU A 35 -21.37 -26.23 12.41
N ILE A 36 -20.23 -25.73 12.87
CA ILE A 36 -19.22 -26.54 13.57
C ILE A 36 -18.88 -25.85 14.89
N VAL A 37 -19.12 -26.52 16.01
CA VAL A 37 -18.87 -25.97 17.35
C VAL A 37 -17.71 -26.70 18.03
N SER A 38 -16.67 -25.98 18.45
CA SER A 38 -15.59 -26.53 19.28
C SER A 38 -14.91 -25.42 20.08
N ASN A 39 -14.44 -25.75 21.29
CA ASN A 39 -13.62 -24.87 22.13
C ASN A 39 -12.15 -25.31 22.19
N GLN A 40 -11.78 -26.36 21.45
CA GLN A 40 -10.46 -27.02 21.54
C GLN A 40 -9.82 -27.30 20.19
N LYS A 41 -10.60 -27.37 19.10
CA LYS A 41 -10.14 -27.76 17.77
C LYS A 41 -10.66 -26.78 16.71
N GLY A 42 -9.88 -26.60 15.65
CA GLY A 42 -10.28 -25.82 14.47
C GLY A 42 -10.78 -26.70 13.32
N ILE A 43 -11.02 -26.06 12.18
CA ILE A 43 -11.36 -26.73 10.92
C ILE A 43 -10.13 -26.71 10.02
N LEU A 44 -9.74 -27.87 9.47
CA LEU A 44 -8.81 -27.94 8.35
C LEU A 44 -9.62 -27.95 7.05
N ILE A 45 -9.61 -26.83 6.35
CA ILE A 45 -10.13 -26.73 4.97
C ILE A 45 -9.15 -27.42 3.99
N PRO A 46 -9.54 -27.67 2.73
CA PRO A 46 -8.64 -28.23 1.72
C PRO A 46 -7.30 -27.48 1.68
N ARG A 47 -6.19 -28.24 1.74
CA ARG A 47 -4.83 -27.70 1.76
C ARG A 47 -4.12 -28.12 0.48
N LEU A 48 -3.68 -27.16 -0.31
CA LEU A 48 -3.15 -27.41 -1.65
C LEU A 48 -1.88 -26.58 -1.86
N SER A 49 -0.87 -27.14 -2.51
CA SER A 49 0.20 -26.31 -3.07
C SER A 49 -0.32 -25.51 -4.27
N ASP A 50 0.45 -24.53 -4.76
CA ASP A 50 0.14 -23.86 -6.04
C ASP A 50 -0.06 -24.90 -7.16
N MET A 51 0.81 -25.91 -7.22
CA MET A 51 0.68 -26.99 -8.19
C MET A 51 -0.62 -27.75 -8.02
N ASP A 52 -0.95 -28.22 -6.81
CA ASP A 52 -2.19 -28.98 -6.58
C ASP A 52 -3.45 -28.16 -6.86
N ARG A 53 -3.43 -26.86 -6.52
CA ARG A 53 -4.53 -25.93 -6.83
C ARG A 53 -4.70 -25.79 -8.34
N ASP A 54 -3.61 -25.55 -9.05
CA ASP A 54 -3.62 -25.26 -10.49
C ASP A 54 -3.81 -26.51 -11.35
N THR A 55 -3.58 -27.71 -10.80
CA THR A 55 -3.82 -28.98 -11.52
C THR A 55 -5.13 -29.65 -11.11
N ASN A 56 -5.51 -29.62 -9.84
CA ASN A 56 -6.58 -30.48 -9.31
C ASN A 56 -7.90 -29.73 -9.03
N LEU A 57 -7.85 -28.41 -8.79
CA LEU A 57 -9.05 -27.57 -8.68
C LEU A 57 -9.35 -26.81 -9.98
N ALA A 58 -8.33 -26.61 -10.82
CA ALA A 58 -8.53 -26.11 -12.17
C ALA A 58 -9.09 -27.22 -13.05
N ASP A 59 -9.83 -26.83 -14.08
CA ASP A 59 -10.45 -27.72 -15.06
C ASP A 59 -9.45 -28.39 -16.02
N ASN A 60 -8.33 -28.91 -15.52
CA ASN A 60 -7.40 -29.79 -16.25
C ASN A 60 -7.03 -29.37 -17.68
N ASP A 61 -6.72 -28.09 -17.96
CA ASP A 61 -6.07 -27.72 -19.22
C ASP A 61 -4.78 -26.90 -19.00
N PRO A 62 -3.59 -27.55 -19.08
CA PRO A 62 -2.28 -26.91 -19.04
C PRO A 62 -2.03 -25.87 -20.14
N LEU A 63 -2.85 -25.82 -21.19
CA LEU A 63 -2.83 -24.78 -22.23
C LEU A 63 -3.63 -23.53 -21.83
N THR A 64 -4.40 -23.60 -20.75
CA THR A 64 -5.20 -22.50 -20.20
C THR A 64 -4.81 -22.15 -18.76
N VAL A 65 -3.58 -22.47 -18.33
CA VAL A 65 -2.96 -21.86 -17.13
C VAL A 65 -3.31 -20.38 -17.19
N PRO A 66 -4.21 -19.85 -16.35
CA PRO A 66 -4.82 -18.57 -16.68
C PRO A 66 -3.72 -17.51 -16.73
N PRO A 67 -3.50 -16.84 -17.87
CA PRO A 67 -3.15 -15.43 -17.80
C PRO A 67 -4.25 -14.78 -16.96
N ALA A 68 -3.90 -13.87 -16.07
CA ALA A 68 -4.87 -13.19 -15.20
C ALA A 68 -6.13 -12.75 -15.99
N GLY A 69 -7.33 -13.20 -15.57
CA GLY A 69 -8.61 -12.68 -16.08
C GLY A 69 -9.51 -13.62 -16.91
N VAL A 70 -9.31 -14.95 -16.90
CA VAL A 70 -10.23 -15.90 -17.56
C VAL A 70 -11.13 -16.61 -16.54
N VAL A 71 -12.44 -16.63 -16.79
CA VAL A 71 -13.45 -17.30 -15.94
C VAL A 71 -13.28 -18.82 -16.04
N ASN A 72 -13.20 -19.50 -14.89
CA ASN A 72 -13.21 -20.96 -14.81
C ASN A 72 -14.64 -21.44 -14.47
N ASN A 73 -15.30 -22.11 -15.42
CA ASN A 73 -16.68 -22.58 -15.25
C ASN A 73 -16.82 -23.79 -14.30
N SER A 74 -15.72 -24.50 -14.02
CA SER A 74 -15.68 -25.64 -13.10
C SER A 74 -15.34 -25.22 -11.66
N LEU A 75 -15.02 -23.94 -11.43
CA LEU A 75 -14.69 -23.40 -10.12
C LEU A 75 -15.71 -22.33 -9.71
N THR A 76 -16.44 -22.58 -8.62
CA THR A 76 -17.47 -21.66 -8.13
C THR A 76 -16.86 -20.56 -7.26
N ALA A 77 -17.29 -19.31 -7.46
CA ALA A 77 -16.87 -18.18 -6.63
C ALA A 77 -17.15 -18.46 -5.14
N GLY A 78 -16.20 -18.12 -4.28
CA GLY A 78 -16.22 -18.41 -2.85
C GLY A 78 -15.57 -19.74 -2.45
N THR A 79 -15.06 -20.55 -3.40
CA THR A 79 -14.27 -21.75 -3.07
C THR A 79 -13.06 -21.35 -2.23
N LEU A 80 -12.90 -21.92 -1.03
CA LEU A 80 -11.89 -21.55 -0.03
C LEU A 80 -10.87 -22.67 0.19
N ILE A 81 -9.58 -22.33 0.16
CA ILE A 81 -8.46 -23.25 0.40
C ILE A 81 -7.40 -22.63 1.31
N PHE A 82 -6.53 -23.47 1.86
CA PHE A 82 -5.26 -23.04 2.43
C PHE A 82 -4.13 -23.39 1.47
N ASN A 83 -3.44 -22.38 0.95
CA ASN A 83 -2.31 -22.58 0.06
C ASN A 83 -1.05 -22.89 0.87
N THR A 84 -0.47 -24.07 0.67
CA THR A 84 0.71 -24.54 1.41
C THR A 84 2.03 -24.01 0.84
N THR A 85 2.05 -23.54 -0.41
CA THR A 85 3.22 -22.87 -1.01
C THR A 85 3.38 -21.46 -0.46
N THR A 86 2.31 -20.66 -0.49
CA THR A 86 2.31 -19.26 -0.03
C THR A 86 1.92 -19.10 1.44
N ASN A 87 1.54 -20.19 2.10
CA ASN A 87 1.17 -20.25 3.51
C ASN A 87 0.05 -19.26 3.90
N ASN A 88 -1.00 -19.15 3.07
CA ASN A 88 -2.12 -18.24 3.27
C ASN A 88 -3.48 -18.88 2.90
N PHE A 89 -4.57 -18.32 3.43
CA PHE A 89 -5.92 -18.66 3.00
C PHE A 89 -6.24 -17.97 1.68
N GLN A 90 -6.79 -18.70 0.70
CA GLN A 90 -7.17 -18.19 -0.61
C GLN A 90 -8.63 -18.53 -0.94
N TYR A 91 -9.37 -17.60 -1.55
CA TYR A 91 -10.69 -17.86 -2.10
C TYR A 91 -10.75 -17.52 -3.59
N TRP A 92 -11.56 -18.23 -4.35
CA TRP A 92 -11.81 -17.92 -5.76
C TRP A 92 -12.83 -16.78 -5.88
N ASP A 93 -12.51 -15.68 -6.55
CA ASP A 93 -13.44 -14.55 -6.73
C ASP A 93 -14.35 -14.68 -7.97
N GLY A 94 -14.18 -15.76 -8.74
CA GLY A 94 -14.83 -15.96 -10.05
C GLY A 94 -13.85 -15.83 -11.22
N THR A 95 -12.70 -15.19 -11.01
CA THR A 95 -11.69 -14.91 -12.04
C THR A 95 -10.25 -15.13 -11.60
N LEU A 96 -9.96 -14.94 -10.31
CA LEU A 96 -8.63 -15.03 -9.70
C LEU A 96 -8.70 -15.61 -8.29
N TRP A 97 -7.63 -16.27 -7.88
CA TRP A 97 -7.42 -16.63 -6.48
C TRP A 97 -7.00 -15.39 -5.68
N ARG A 98 -7.87 -14.97 -4.76
CA ARG A 98 -7.64 -13.87 -3.82
C ARG A 98 -7.20 -14.41 -2.47
N GLN A 99 -6.36 -13.67 -1.78
CA GLN A 99 -6.03 -13.99 -0.38
C GLN A 99 -7.18 -13.55 0.53
N LEU A 100 -7.63 -14.44 1.44
CA LEU A 100 -8.73 -14.16 2.37
C LEU A 100 -8.30 -13.30 3.56
N PHE A 101 -7.03 -13.39 3.97
CA PHE A 101 -6.46 -12.62 5.07
C PHE A 101 -4.99 -12.30 4.83
N VAL A 102 -4.57 -11.05 5.06
CA VAL A 102 -3.15 -10.69 5.18
C VAL A 102 -2.67 -11.09 6.59
N PRO A 103 -1.58 -11.88 6.75
CA PRO A 103 -1.24 -12.53 8.03
C PRO A 103 -0.71 -11.57 9.10
N THR A 104 -0.61 -10.30 8.78
CA THR A 104 -0.32 -9.23 9.73
C THR A 104 -1.50 -8.31 9.72
N SER A 105 -2.11 -8.08 10.89
CA SER A 105 -3.11 -7.04 11.09
C SER A 105 -2.72 -5.79 10.29
N SER A 106 -3.48 -5.45 9.25
CA SER A 106 -3.59 -4.06 8.83
C SER A 106 -4.40 -3.31 9.89
N GLN A 107 -3.80 -3.17 11.07
CA GLN A 107 -4.06 -2.05 11.98
C GLN A 107 -3.23 -0.83 11.56
N ALA A 108 -2.68 -0.80 10.35
CA ALA A 108 -2.09 0.41 9.82
C ALA A 108 -3.23 1.26 9.27
N GLY A 109 -3.48 2.44 9.86
CA GLY A 109 -4.29 3.48 9.21
C GLY A 109 -3.68 4.00 7.88
N ASN A 110 -2.66 3.32 7.34
CA ASN A 110 -1.96 3.64 6.12
C ASN A 110 -1.83 2.39 5.22
N ASP A 111 -2.05 2.60 3.93
CA ASP A 111 -1.87 1.65 2.83
C ASP A 111 -0.45 1.79 2.26
N GLY A 112 0.55 1.66 3.13
CA GLY A 112 1.97 1.73 2.80
C GLY A 112 2.70 2.99 3.28
N VAL A 113 3.96 2.78 3.65
CA VAL A 113 4.94 3.82 3.99
C VAL A 113 6.17 3.59 3.13
N VAL A 114 6.59 4.56 2.31
CA VAL A 114 7.80 4.42 1.48
C VAL A 114 8.80 5.46 1.91
N LYS A 115 9.85 5.05 2.62
CA LYS A 115 10.93 5.92 3.06
C LYS A 115 12.15 5.80 2.14
N VAL A 116 12.50 6.91 1.50
CA VAL A 116 13.70 7.05 0.68
C VAL A 116 14.81 7.68 1.53
N ASN A 117 15.94 7.00 1.67
CA ASN A 117 17.10 7.49 2.43
C ASN A 117 18.05 8.31 1.54
N SER A 118 18.25 7.89 0.29
CA SER A 118 19.24 8.47 -0.62
C SER A 118 19.01 8.01 -2.05
N GLY A 119 19.84 8.52 -2.96
CA GLY A 119 19.96 8.02 -4.33
C GLY A 119 21.05 6.96 -4.50
N ASN A 120 21.46 6.78 -5.77
CA ASN A 120 22.49 5.83 -6.17
C ASN A 120 23.76 5.94 -5.30
N ALA A 121 24.39 4.80 -5.02
CA ALA A 121 25.60 4.72 -4.18
C ALA A 121 25.45 5.40 -2.79
N ASN A 122 24.24 5.45 -2.24
CA ASN A 122 23.90 6.09 -0.96
C ASN A 122 24.11 7.61 -0.94
N VAL A 123 24.13 8.27 -2.11
CA VAL A 123 24.33 9.72 -2.20
C VAL A 123 23.05 10.45 -1.83
N LYS A 124 23.12 11.30 -0.79
CA LYS A 124 22.02 12.17 -0.37
C LYS A 124 21.98 13.44 -1.24
N PRO A 125 20.79 13.88 -1.72
CA PRO A 125 20.67 15.17 -2.37
C PRO A 125 21.20 16.29 -1.48
N SER A 126 21.99 17.19 -2.05
CA SER A 126 22.56 18.33 -1.33
C SER A 126 22.42 19.60 -2.16
N LEU A 127 22.07 20.71 -1.50
CA LEU A 127 21.80 22.00 -2.12
C LEU A 127 22.50 23.12 -1.35
N SER A 128 22.98 24.12 -2.07
CA SER A 128 23.44 25.38 -1.47
C SER A 128 22.38 26.45 -1.71
N LEU A 129 21.61 26.77 -0.67
CA LEU A 129 20.60 27.80 -0.70
C LEU A 129 21.25 29.15 -0.40
N ILE A 130 20.84 30.18 -1.14
CA ILE A 130 21.30 31.55 -0.93
C ILE A 130 20.09 32.43 -0.63
N SER A 131 20.31 33.45 0.19
CA SER A 131 19.37 34.53 0.43
C SER A 131 19.29 35.49 -0.77
N SER A 132 18.18 36.22 -0.89
CA SER A 132 18.06 37.36 -1.78
C SER A 132 17.72 38.61 -0.96
N GLY A 133 18.74 39.27 -0.44
CA GLY A 133 18.56 40.38 0.50
C GLY A 133 17.80 39.91 1.76
N ASN A 134 16.65 40.52 2.04
CA ASN A 134 15.79 40.17 3.18
C ASN A 134 14.67 39.18 2.84
N THR A 135 14.75 38.50 1.70
CA THR A 135 13.76 37.50 1.26
C THR A 135 14.44 36.18 0.89
N TYR A 136 13.62 35.14 0.71
CA TYR A 136 14.06 33.88 0.12
C TYR A 136 14.74 34.12 -1.23
N GLY A 137 15.88 33.45 -1.43
CA GLY A 137 16.54 33.43 -2.74
C GLY A 137 15.89 32.46 -3.72
N PRO A 138 16.63 32.03 -4.77
CA PRO A 138 16.06 31.22 -5.82
C PRO A 138 15.60 29.86 -5.28
N ARG A 139 14.43 29.41 -5.73
CA ARG A 139 13.97 28.04 -5.48
C ARG A 139 14.90 27.06 -6.18
N LEU A 140 15.37 26.05 -5.46
CA LEU A 140 16.16 24.95 -6.04
C LEU A 140 15.40 23.64 -5.88
N GLN A 141 15.30 22.87 -6.98
CA GLN A 141 14.62 21.57 -6.96
C GLN A 141 15.49 20.52 -6.26
N VAL A 142 14.86 19.68 -5.46
CA VAL A 142 15.49 18.53 -4.80
C VAL A 142 15.42 17.33 -5.73
N ASN A 143 16.54 17.01 -6.39
CA ASN A 143 16.65 15.87 -7.28
C ASN A 143 17.47 14.74 -6.65
N TYR A 144 17.02 13.51 -6.80
CA TYR A 144 17.73 12.31 -6.37
C TYR A 144 18.44 11.64 -7.55
N ALA A 145 19.65 11.14 -7.30
CA ALA A 145 20.30 10.19 -8.20
C ALA A 145 19.58 8.84 -8.14
N VAL A 146 19.53 8.10 -9.26
CA VAL A 146 18.83 6.81 -9.35
C VAL A 146 19.80 5.65 -9.64
N PRO A 147 19.53 4.43 -9.14
CA PRO A 147 18.34 4.01 -8.38
C PRO A 147 18.28 4.59 -6.97
N LEU A 148 17.07 4.80 -6.46
CA LEU A 148 16.84 5.21 -5.07
C LEU A 148 17.21 4.08 -4.11
N VAL A 149 17.66 4.48 -2.92
CA VAL A 149 17.90 3.58 -1.79
C VAL A 149 16.80 3.80 -0.76
N PHE A 150 16.00 2.74 -0.54
CA PHE A 150 14.90 2.74 0.41
C PHE A 150 15.37 2.29 1.80
N ALA A 151 14.72 2.79 2.85
CA ALA A 151 14.91 2.22 4.19
C ALA A 151 14.34 0.80 4.24
N ALA A 152 14.85 -0.01 5.17
CA ALA A 152 14.23 -1.30 5.47
C ALA A 152 12.90 -1.11 6.24
N SER A 153 12.14 -2.21 6.32
CA SER A 153 11.07 -2.36 7.32
C SER A 153 11.59 -2.02 8.72
N PRO A 154 10.80 -1.40 9.61
CA PRO A 154 9.35 -1.12 9.49
C PRO A 154 9.01 0.24 8.86
N THR A 155 10.01 1.05 8.50
CA THR A 155 9.77 2.39 7.93
C THR A 155 9.54 2.38 6.42
N THR A 156 9.64 1.20 5.80
CA THR A 156 9.23 0.96 4.42
C THR A 156 8.36 -0.28 4.33
N SER A 157 7.13 -0.09 3.90
CA SER A 157 6.15 -1.09 3.47
C SER A 157 5.46 -0.53 2.22
N TRP A 158 5.54 -1.24 1.10
CA TRP A 158 4.91 -0.77 -0.13
C TRP A 158 3.41 -1.06 -0.12
N PRO A 159 2.57 -0.18 -0.70
CA PRO A 159 1.15 -0.49 -0.93
C PRO A 159 0.99 -1.83 -1.67
N GLU A 160 -0.05 -2.59 -1.35
CA GLU A 160 -0.30 -3.90 -1.98
C GLU A 160 -0.52 -3.79 -3.50
N THR A 161 -1.03 -2.65 -3.95
CA THR A 161 -1.26 -2.33 -5.37
C THR A 161 0.03 -2.00 -6.15
N THR A 162 1.19 -1.97 -5.49
CA THR A 162 2.45 -1.59 -6.14
C THR A 162 2.92 -2.68 -7.12
N VAL A 163 2.81 -2.40 -8.41
CA VAL A 163 3.32 -3.23 -9.50
C VAL A 163 4.21 -2.40 -10.44
N PRO A 164 5.41 -2.87 -10.85
CA PRO A 164 6.08 -4.13 -10.48
C PRO A 164 6.64 -4.13 -9.04
N PHE A 165 7.19 -5.28 -8.62
CA PHE A 165 7.64 -5.63 -7.26
C PHE A 165 8.15 -4.45 -6.40
N PRO A 166 7.84 -4.41 -5.08
CA PRO A 166 8.34 -3.43 -4.12
C PRO A 166 9.82 -3.05 -4.28
N GLY A 167 10.15 -1.77 -4.09
CA GLY A 167 11.54 -1.27 -4.12
C GLY A 167 12.02 -0.79 -5.50
N VAL A 168 11.13 -0.63 -6.47
CA VAL A 168 11.45 -0.02 -7.76
C VAL A 168 11.34 1.51 -7.68
N THR A 169 12.39 2.20 -8.13
CA THR A 169 12.46 3.67 -8.12
C THR A 169 11.29 4.34 -8.83
N ALA A 170 10.93 3.82 -10.02
CA ALA A 170 9.88 4.38 -10.85
C ALA A 170 8.49 4.36 -10.18
N ASN A 171 8.27 3.56 -9.14
CA ASN A 171 6.99 3.48 -8.43
C ASN A 171 6.74 4.72 -7.54
N ILE A 172 7.76 5.55 -7.30
CA ILE A 172 7.63 6.75 -6.45
C ILE A 172 8.38 7.96 -6.99
N TYR A 173 9.32 7.80 -7.92
CA TYR A 173 10.13 8.90 -8.42
C TYR A 173 10.48 8.73 -9.90
N ASP A 174 10.20 9.78 -10.68
CA ASP A 174 10.62 9.94 -12.06
C ASP A 174 11.85 10.84 -12.11
N ALA A 175 13.01 10.25 -12.39
CA ALA A 175 14.28 10.96 -12.46
C ALA A 175 14.40 11.91 -13.66
N ALA A 176 13.68 11.66 -14.76
CA ALA A 176 13.77 12.49 -15.95
C ALA A 176 13.13 13.87 -15.71
N SER A 177 12.07 13.92 -14.91
CA SER A 177 11.32 15.13 -14.59
C SER A 177 11.52 15.64 -13.15
N GLY A 178 12.20 14.85 -12.31
CA GLY A 178 12.36 15.11 -10.87
C GLY A 178 11.02 15.13 -10.13
N LYS A 179 10.04 14.36 -10.62
CA LYS A 179 8.69 14.29 -10.07
C LYS A 179 8.52 13.09 -9.14
N TRP A 180 7.83 13.32 -8.03
CA TRP A 180 7.42 12.33 -7.05
C TRP A 180 6.01 11.83 -7.37
N ARG A 181 5.81 10.52 -7.29
CA ARG A 181 4.53 9.87 -7.57
C ARG A 181 3.82 9.46 -6.29
N GLU A 182 2.53 9.67 -6.29
CA GLU A 182 1.62 9.11 -5.28
C GLU A 182 1.41 7.61 -5.51
N ASN A 183 0.75 6.94 -4.56
CA ASN A 183 0.25 5.59 -4.82
C ASN A 183 -0.89 5.69 -5.83
N GLU A 184 -1.03 4.69 -6.70
CA GLU A 184 -1.93 4.73 -7.86
C GLU A 184 -3.38 4.42 -7.49
N ILE A 185 -3.88 5.07 -6.42
CA ILE A 185 -5.26 4.97 -5.93
C ILE A 185 -5.89 6.37 -5.96
N SER A 186 -6.86 6.57 -6.85
CA SER A 186 -7.53 7.86 -7.00
C SER A 186 -8.22 8.30 -5.70
N GLY A 187 -8.04 9.56 -5.33
CA GLY A 187 -8.58 10.17 -4.12
C GLY A 187 -7.90 9.71 -2.83
N GLN A 188 -6.82 8.94 -2.87
CA GLN A 188 -6.07 8.56 -1.67
C GLN A 188 -5.30 9.78 -1.15
N VAL A 189 -5.36 9.98 0.17
CA VAL A 189 -4.62 11.06 0.83
C VAL A 189 -3.22 10.56 1.16
N HIS A 190 -2.22 11.39 0.89
CA HIS A 190 -0.83 11.11 1.21
C HIS A 190 -0.26 12.16 2.14
N VAL A 191 0.55 11.71 3.09
CA VAL A 191 1.43 12.59 3.87
C VAL A 191 2.86 12.39 3.39
N TRP A 192 3.49 13.47 2.99
CA TRP A 192 4.90 13.50 2.61
C TRP A 192 5.70 14.16 3.73
N ARG A 193 6.72 13.47 4.23
CA ARG A 193 7.63 13.99 5.25
C ARG A 193 9.03 14.13 4.69
N LEU A 194 9.55 15.35 4.68
CA LEU A 194 10.94 15.66 4.40
C LEU A 194 11.70 15.85 5.71
N ILE A 195 12.84 15.17 5.84
CA ILE A 195 13.83 15.45 6.89
C ILE A 195 15.09 15.96 6.19
N ALA A 196 15.51 17.17 6.52
CA ALA A 196 16.66 17.84 5.95
C ALA A 196 17.62 18.29 7.05
N ASN A 197 18.91 18.00 6.87
CA ASN A 197 19.97 18.52 7.71
C ASN A 197 20.50 19.82 7.09
N VAL A 198 20.29 20.94 7.78
CA VAL A 198 20.60 22.28 7.31
C VAL A 198 21.74 22.88 8.12
N THR A 199 22.82 23.27 7.43
CA THR A 199 24.00 23.90 8.02
C THR A 199 24.07 25.36 7.56
N PRO A 200 23.71 26.33 8.42
CA PRO A 200 23.81 27.75 8.09
C PRO A 200 25.25 28.24 8.12
N GLY A 201 25.59 29.16 7.21
CA GLY A 201 26.96 29.64 7.02
C GLY A 201 27.44 30.70 8.02
N SER A 202 26.54 31.34 8.78
CA SER A 202 26.86 32.35 9.79
C SER A 202 25.97 32.21 11.03
N ASN A 203 26.26 32.95 12.12
CA ASN A 203 25.41 33.03 13.32
C ASN A 203 24.10 33.79 13.06
N SER A 204 23.38 33.39 12.01
CA SER A 204 22.14 34.00 11.56
C SER A 204 20.98 33.11 11.95
N SER A 205 19.96 33.71 12.57
CA SER A 205 18.61 33.14 12.56
C SER A 205 18.02 33.33 11.17
N GLY A 206 17.24 32.36 10.72
CA GLY A 206 16.58 32.44 9.42
C GLY A 206 15.52 31.38 9.29
N SER A 207 15.14 31.08 8.07
CA SER A 207 14.13 30.09 7.76
C SER A 207 14.43 29.41 6.43
N VAL A 208 14.05 28.13 6.37
CA VAL A 208 14.01 27.37 5.13
C VAL A 208 12.56 27.11 4.80
N LYS A 209 12.17 27.41 3.57
CA LYS A 209 10.86 27.07 3.02
C LYS A 209 11.03 25.89 2.09
N ALA A 210 10.17 24.90 2.27
CA ALA A 210 10.03 23.77 1.37
C ALA A 210 8.68 23.85 0.66
N THR A 211 8.69 23.63 -0.65
CA THR A 211 7.52 23.72 -1.52
C THR A 211 7.33 22.41 -2.25
N PHE A 212 6.14 21.83 -2.18
CA PHE A 212 5.74 20.65 -2.94
C PHE A 212 4.63 21.04 -3.90
N THR A 213 4.87 20.88 -5.21
CA THR A 213 3.97 21.41 -6.24
C THR A 213 3.71 20.40 -7.34
N ASN A 214 2.48 20.36 -7.84
CA ASN A 214 2.13 19.65 -9.06
C ASN A 214 1.99 20.67 -10.20
N PRO A 215 2.91 20.68 -11.18
CA PRO A 215 2.87 21.65 -12.28
C PRO A 215 1.69 21.41 -13.24
N ASP A 216 1.12 20.21 -13.26
CA ASP A 216 0.03 19.82 -14.15
C ASP A 216 -1.35 20.27 -13.60
N SER A 217 -1.52 20.38 -12.27
CA SER A 217 -2.75 20.90 -11.64
C SER A 217 -2.64 22.32 -11.10
N GLY A 218 -1.42 22.86 -10.99
CA GLY A 218 -1.16 24.14 -10.33
C GLY A 218 -1.22 24.06 -8.79
N PHE A 219 -1.34 22.86 -8.22
CA PHE A 219 -1.30 22.66 -6.78
C PHE A 219 0.07 23.07 -6.21
N GLU A 220 0.06 23.78 -5.10
CA GLU A 220 1.26 24.14 -4.34
C GLU A 220 0.97 24.13 -2.85
N VAL A 221 1.85 23.49 -2.07
CA VAL A 221 1.83 23.53 -0.62
C VAL A 221 3.23 23.88 -0.09
N ASN A 222 3.26 24.78 0.89
CA ASN A 222 4.47 25.32 1.47
C ASN A 222 4.58 24.95 2.96
N SER A 223 5.79 24.67 3.43
CA SER A 223 6.11 24.46 4.84
C SER A 223 7.39 25.22 5.17
N ILE A 224 7.36 26.03 6.23
CA ILE A 224 8.48 26.88 6.65
C ILE A 224 8.98 26.39 8.00
N GLN A 225 10.29 26.20 8.13
CA GLN A 225 10.94 25.83 9.37
C GLN A 225 11.98 26.88 9.74
N LEU A 226 12.02 27.24 11.03
CA LEU A 226 12.93 28.24 11.55
C LEU A 226 14.28 27.62 11.91
N LEU A 227 15.35 28.33 11.61
CA LEU A 227 16.69 28.06 12.09
C LEU A 227 16.98 28.97 13.28
N PRO A 228 17.14 28.42 14.50
CA PRO A 228 17.40 29.23 15.69
C PRO A 228 18.77 29.91 15.60
N SER A 229 18.89 31.07 16.26
CA SER A 229 20.14 31.83 16.36
C SER A 229 21.28 30.99 16.97
N GLY A 230 22.53 31.29 16.60
CA GLY A 230 23.71 30.59 17.14
C GLY A 230 23.95 29.20 16.54
N SER A 231 23.39 28.93 15.35
CA SER A 231 23.51 27.64 14.66
C SER A 231 24.70 27.56 13.69
N SER A 232 25.62 28.53 13.70
CA SER A 232 26.70 28.62 12.70
C SER A 232 27.51 27.33 12.58
N GLY A 233 27.58 26.79 11.37
CA GLY A 233 28.38 25.59 11.07
C GLY A 233 27.87 24.29 11.70
N LEU A 234 26.73 24.31 12.42
CA LEU A 234 26.12 23.13 13.01
C LEU A 234 24.91 22.70 12.19
N GLY A 235 24.90 21.45 11.75
CA GLY A 235 23.77 20.85 11.07
C GLY A 235 22.53 20.77 11.99
N LYS A 236 21.39 21.27 11.51
CA LYS A 236 20.09 21.25 12.20
C LYS A 236 19.10 20.42 11.40
N LEU A 237 18.43 19.48 12.07
CA LEU A 237 17.36 18.69 11.47
C LEU A 237 16.08 19.53 11.41
N LEU A 238 15.65 19.84 10.19
CA LEU A 238 14.36 20.45 9.90
C LEU A 238 13.43 19.38 9.32
N THR A 239 12.18 19.35 9.79
CA THR A 239 11.16 18.41 9.30
C THR A 239 10.01 19.19 8.67
N PHE A 240 9.62 18.79 7.47
CA PHE A 240 8.52 19.40 6.71
C PHE A 240 7.46 18.35 6.41
N TYR A 241 6.19 18.77 6.41
CA TYR A 241 5.04 17.93 6.10
C TYR A 241 4.24 18.54 4.96
N PHE A 242 3.84 17.70 4.01
CA PHE A 242 2.95 18.07 2.91
C PHE A 242 1.81 17.06 2.83
N TYR A 243 0.62 17.54 2.47
CA TYR A 243 -0.56 16.71 2.31
C TYR A 243 -1.01 16.81 0.86
N THR A 244 -1.19 15.67 0.21
CA THR A 244 -1.65 15.59 -1.18
C THR A 244 -2.81 14.62 -1.30
N ILE A 245 -3.60 14.79 -2.36
CA ILE A 245 -4.72 13.91 -2.69
C ILE A 245 -4.50 13.44 -4.12
N ALA A 246 -4.50 12.13 -4.32
CA ALA A 246 -4.30 11.56 -5.64
C ALA A 246 -5.45 11.92 -6.60
N ASP A 247 -5.10 12.46 -7.76
CA ASP A 247 -6.05 12.90 -8.79
C ASP A 247 -5.49 12.57 -10.19
N PRO A 248 -6.26 12.76 -11.28
CA PRO A 248 -5.75 12.48 -12.62
C PRO A 248 -4.52 13.33 -13.04
N ALA A 249 -4.30 14.48 -12.40
CA ALA A 249 -3.14 15.33 -12.66
C ALA A 249 -1.90 14.88 -11.87
N SER A 250 -2.04 14.07 -10.83
CA SER A 250 -0.90 13.46 -10.12
C SER A 250 -0.59 12.03 -10.57
N LEU A 251 -1.60 11.27 -11.01
CA LEU A 251 -1.46 9.85 -11.31
C LEU A 251 -1.13 9.53 -12.78
N ALA A 252 -1.44 10.41 -13.74
CA ALA A 252 -1.19 10.09 -15.14
C ALA A 252 0.32 9.92 -15.43
N PRO A 253 0.72 9.09 -16.41
CA PRO A 253 2.13 8.84 -16.72
C PRO A 253 2.95 10.13 -16.93
N GLY A 254 4.11 10.23 -16.27
CA GLY A 254 4.98 11.40 -16.32
C GLY A 254 4.50 12.61 -15.51
N ARG A 255 3.41 12.46 -14.74
CA ARG A 255 2.93 13.47 -13.80
C ARG A 255 3.34 13.14 -12.36
N GLY A 256 3.07 14.09 -11.47
CA GLY A 256 3.45 14.02 -10.07
C GLY A 256 3.92 15.38 -9.56
N TYR A 257 4.69 15.36 -8.49
CA TYR A 257 5.03 16.56 -7.71
C TYR A 257 6.52 16.85 -7.71
N GLN A 258 6.91 18.11 -7.79
CA GLN A 258 8.29 18.54 -7.63
C GLN A 258 8.49 19.14 -6.25
N LEU A 259 9.63 18.81 -5.63
CA LEU A 259 10.04 19.31 -4.32
C LEU A 259 11.09 20.40 -4.51
N PHE A 260 10.88 21.56 -3.90
CA PHE A 260 11.80 22.69 -3.93
C PHE A 260 12.16 23.13 -2.51
N LEU A 261 13.35 23.72 -2.38
CA LEU A 261 13.81 24.41 -1.20
C LEU A 261 14.31 25.81 -1.55
N GLU A 262 14.07 26.75 -0.64
CA GLU A 262 14.63 28.11 -0.65
C GLU A 262 14.86 28.59 0.78
N SER A 263 15.77 29.55 0.95
CA SER A 263 16.19 30.05 2.27
C SER A 263 16.35 31.57 2.24
N ASP A 264 16.04 32.22 3.35
CA ASP A 264 16.29 33.65 3.58
C ASP A 264 17.71 33.92 4.13
N ILE A 265 18.48 32.85 4.35
CA ILE A 265 19.91 32.88 4.70
C ILE A 265 20.72 31.96 3.79
N ASN A 266 22.03 32.19 3.74
CA ASN A 266 22.93 31.26 3.06
C ASN A 266 23.14 30.01 3.92
N CYS A 267 22.76 28.85 3.38
CA CYS A 267 22.90 27.57 4.07
C CYS A 267 23.14 26.42 3.09
N ASN A 268 23.80 25.38 3.58
CA ASN A 268 23.88 24.10 2.87
C ASN A 268 22.82 23.16 3.44
N VAL A 269 22.12 22.45 2.57
CA VAL A 269 21.10 21.49 2.93
C VAL A 269 21.51 20.12 2.42
N SER A 270 21.40 19.10 3.25
CA SER A 270 21.47 17.69 2.85
C SER A 270 20.16 17.00 3.21
N ILE A 271 19.59 16.23 2.30
CA ILE A 271 18.32 15.55 2.54
C ILE A 271 18.57 14.20 3.20
N ASP A 272 18.07 14.04 4.43
CA ASP A 272 18.24 12.81 5.20
C ASP A 272 17.24 11.73 4.83
N SER A 273 15.98 12.11 4.60
CA SER A 273 15.00 11.22 4.01
C SER A 273 13.80 11.97 3.46
N PHE A 274 13.14 11.37 2.47
CA PHE A 274 11.82 11.76 2.02
C PHE A 274 10.89 10.56 2.09
N THR A 275 9.79 10.69 2.82
CA THR A 275 8.88 9.59 3.14
C THR A 275 7.48 9.89 2.61
N ARG A 276 6.89 8.97 1.86
CA ARG A 276 5.45 8.97 1.56
C ARG A 276 4.73 8.05 2.53
N VAL A 277 3.66 8.53 3.14
CA VAL A 277 2.70 7.72 3.90
C VAL A 277 1.37 7.79 3.15
N SER A 278 0.94 6.66 2.59
CA SER A 278 -0.34 6.54 1.89
C SER A 278 -1.41 6.19 2.92
N LEU A 279 -2.43 7.03 3.13
CA LEU A 279 -3.48 6.69 4.08
C LEU A 279 -4.38 5.58 3.53
N PHE A 280 -4.99 4.79 4.41
CA PHE A 280 -5.93 3.76 3.98
C PHE A 280 -7.08 4.40 3.20
N LYS A 281 -7.46 3.77 2.09
CA LYS A 281 -8.62 4.16 1.29
C LYS A 281 -9.35 2.90 0.84
N ASP A 282 -10.58 2.77 1.30
CA ASP A 282 -11.54 1.71 0.97
C ASP A 282 -11.88 1.65 -0.53
#